data_AF-C3PIY3-F1
#
_entry.id   AF-C3PIY3-F1
#
_cell.length_a   1.000
_cell.length_b   1.000
_cell.length_c   1.000
_cell.angle_alpha   90.00
_cell.angle_beta   90.00
_cell.angle_gamma   90.00
#
_symmetry.space_group_name_H-M   'P 1'
#
loop_
_entity.id
_entity.type
_entity.pdbx_description
1 polymer ?
#
loop_
_entity_poly.entity_id
_entity_poly.type
_entity_poly.pdbx_seq_one_letter_code
_entity_poly.pdbx_strand_id
1 'polypeptide(L)' 'MLQASITRGLNAEMDAHLGYESGDRSAKAAAGTDNHRNGTYSKTVDSNYGPVTVDVPRARAGTFLPTMVPKGSR' A
#
# COMPACT_ATOMS: atom_id res chain seq x y z
N MET A 1 4.28 11.40 -13.14
CA MET A 1 3.28 10.37 -13.55
C MET A 1 3.60 9.01 -12.95
N LEU A 2 4.80 8.45 -13.16
CA LEU A 2 5.18 7.10 -12.70
C LEU A 2 5.05 6.88 -11.18
N GLN A 3 5.53 7.83 -10.36
CA GLN A 3 5.34 7.77 -8.90
C GLN A 3 3.86 7.61 -8.52
N ALA A 4 3.00 8.48 -9.04
CA ALA A 4 1.59 8.51 -8.67
C ALA A 4 0.87 7.23 -9.10
N SER A 5 1.22 6.64 -10.26
CA SER A 5 0.67 5.35 -10.68
C SER A 5 1.10 4.21 -9.76
N ILE A 6 2.38 4.17 -9.34
CA ILE A 6 2.86 3.13 -8.42
C ILE A 6 2.19 3.29 -7.06
N THR A 7 2.17 4.49 -6.49
CA THR A 7 1.48 4.75 -5.22
C THR A 7 0.00 4.38 -5.27
N ARG A 8 -0.71 4.66 -6.37
CA ARG A 8 -2.10 4.22 -6.55
C ARG A 8 -2.24 2.70 -6.62
N GLY A 9 -1.37 2.02 -7.38
CA GLY A 9 -1.35 0.56 -7.46
C GLY A 9 -1.12 -0.09 -6.09
N LEU A 10 -0.17 0.44 -5.30
CA LEU A 10 0.09 -0.04 -3.94
C LEU A 10 -1.10 0.18 -3.00
N ASN A 11 -1.86 1.27 -3.17
CA ASN A 11 -3.10 1.46 -2.40
C ASN A 11 -4.17 0.44 -2.77
N ALA A 12 -4.31 0.11 -4.05
CA ALA A 12 -5.23 -0.92 -4.51
C ALA A 12 -4.84 -2.32 -3.98
N GLU A 13 -3.55 -2.65 -3.94
CA GLU A 13 -3.07 -3.88 -3.27
C GLU A 13 -3.44 -3.89 -1.78
N MET A 14 -3.35 -2.74 -1.10
CA MET A 14 -3.76 -2.62 0.30
C MET A 14 -5.27 -2.77 0.49
N ASP A 15 -6.08 -2.23 -0.44
CA ASP A 15 -7.54 -2.41 -0.42
C ASP A 15 -7.90 -3.89 -0.53
N ALA A 16 -7.29 -4.60 -1.48
CA ALA A 16 -7.46 -6.05 -1.63
C ALA A 16 -6.99 -6.83 -0.39
N HIS A 17 -5.87 -6.43 0.22
CA HIS A 17 -5.33 -7.07 1.43
C HIS A 17 -6.24 -6.92 2.65
N LEU A 18 -6.85 -5.74 2.82
CA LEU A 18 -7.73 -5.45 3.95
C LEU A 18 -9.20 -5.83 3.70
N GLY A 19 -9.58 -5.99 2.43
CA GLY A 19 -10.95 -6.27 2.01
C GLY A 19 -11.87 -5.04 2.02
N TYR A 20 -11.32 -3.83 2.09
CA TYR A 20 -12.10 -2.59 2.11
C TYR A 20 -11.30 -1.37 1.63
N GLU A 21 -12.01 -0.39 1.07
CA GLU A 21 -11.44 0.85 0.54
C GLU A 21 -11.07 1.90 1.61
N SER A 22 -10.16 2.81 1.26
CA SER A 22 -9.76 3.88 2.19
C SER A 22 -10.94 4.82 2.46
N GLY A 23 -11.30 4.96 3.73
CA GLY A 23 -12.41 5.82 4.14
C GLY A 23 -13.77 5.13 4.19
N ASP A 24 -13.92 3.91 3.66
CA ASP A 24 -15.15 3.14 3.78
C ASP A 24 -15.28 2.53 5.19
N ARG A 25 -15.98 3.26 6.06
CA ARG A 25 -16.21 2.85 7.46
C ARG A 25 -17.13 1.63 7.55
N SER A 26 -18.09 1.50 6.64
CA SER A 26 -19.06 0.42 6.64
C SER A 26 -18.41 -0.89 6.22
N ALA A 27 -17.65 -0.88 5.11
CA ALA A 27 -16.88 -2.05 4.68
C ALA A 27 -15.80 -2.42 5.70
N LYS A 28 -15.13 -1.44 6.33
CA LYS A 28 -14.20 -1.71 7.44
C LYS A 28 -14.87 -2.43 8.61
N ALA A 29 -16.06 -1.98 9.02
CA ALA A 29 -16.80 -2.63 10.09
C ALA A 29 -17.23 -4.05 9.70
N ALA A 30 -17.67 -4.25 8.45
CA ALA A 30 -18.05 -5.54 7.91
C ALA A 30 -16.87 -6.53 7.78
N ALA A 31 -15.66 -6.04 7.51
CA ALA A 31 -14.45 -6.87 7.46
C ALA A 31 -14.15 -7.55 8.80
N GLY A 32 -14.56 -6.94 9.93
CA GLY A 32 -14.52 -7.57 11.25
C GLY A 32 -13.12 -7.93 11.76
N THR A 33 -12.07 -7.27 11.23
CA THR A 33 -10.67 -7.53 11.62
C THR A 33 -10.08 -6.38 12.45
N ASP A 34 -9.16 -6.69 13.35
CA ASP A 34 -8.35 -5.68 14.06
C ASP A 34 -7.25 -5.08 13.16
N ASN A 35 -7.05 -5.62 11.96
CA ASN A 35 -6.09 -5.10 11.00
C ASN A 35 -6.66 -3.92 10.21
N HIS A 36 -5.86 -2.88 10.06
CA HIS A 36 -6.27 -1.66 9.39
C HIS A 36 -5.06 -0.92 8.81
N ARG A 37 -5.29 0.03 7.90
CA ARG A 37 -4.24 0.94 7.41
C ARG A 37 -3.58 1.67 8.57
N ASN A 38 -2.26 1.74 8.56
CA ASN A 38 -1.43 2.42 9.57
C ASN A 38 -0.43 3.38 8.90
N GLY A 39 -0.98 4.30 8.09
CA GLY A 39 -0.21 5.28 7.33
C GLY A 39 0.59 4.69 6.17
N THR A 40 1.57 5.47 5.72
CA THR A 40 2.50 5.14 4.62
C THR A 40 3.93 5.35 5.07
N TYR A 41 4.88 4.78 4.32
CA TYR A 41 6.29 5.13 4.41
C TYR A 41 6.84 5.40 3.02
N SER A 42 7.77 6.34 2.91
CA SER A 42 8.42 6.63 1.64
C SER A 42 9.53 5.64 1.35
N LYS A 43 9.64 5.22 0.09
CA LYS A 43 10.64 4.27 -0.40
C LYS A 43 11.12 4.73 -1.77
N THR A 44 12.42 4.87 -1.95
CA THR A 44 13.01 5.09 -3.27
C THR A 44 13.27 3.74 -3.93
N VAL A 45 12.81 3.61 -5.17
CA VAL A 45 12.94 2.40 -5.99
C VAL A 45 13.59 2.78 -7.31
N ASP A 46 14.61 2.04 -7.70
CA ASP A 46 15.28 2.18 -8.98
C ASP A 46 14.34 1.75 -10.11
N SER A 47 14.29 2.57 -11.16
CA SER A 47 13.51 2.31 -12.36
C SER A 47 14.33 2.66 -13.60
N ASN A 48 13.87 2.19 -14.76
CA ASN A 48 14.50 2.52 -16.04
C ASN A 48 14.50 4.02 -16.37
N TYR A 49 13.70 4.82 -15.66
CA TYR A 49 13.60 6.27 -15.81
C TYR A 49 14.33 7.03 -14.68
N GLY A 50 15.15 6.31 -13.90
CA GLY A 50 15.82 6.81 -12.71
C GLY A 50 15.11 6.45 -11.40
N PRO A 51 15.68 6.79 -10.24
CA PRO A 51 15.10 6.51 -8.94
C PRO A 51 13.75 7.23 -8.76
N VAL A 52 12.75 6.52 -8.25
CA VAL A 52 11.41 7.06 -7.98
C VAL A 52 11.07 6.86 -6.50
N THR A 53 10.76 7.94 -5.81
CA THR A 53 10.25 7.90 -4.44
C THR A 53 8.74 7.66 -4.47
N VAL A 54 8.29 6.56 -3.86
CA VAL A 54 6.88 6.17 -3.76
C VAL A 54 6.44 6.04 -2.30
N ASP A 55 5.14 6.19 -2.06
CA ASP A 55 4.57 6.02 -0.73
C ASP A 55 3.91 4.65 -0.62
N VAL A 56 4.48 3.79 0.22
CA VAL A 56 4.02 2.41 0.41
C VAL A 56 3.07 2.36 1.60
N PRO A 57 1.82 1.89 1.44
CA PRO A 57 0.87 1.77 2.53
C PRO A 57 1.27 0.65 3.49
N ARG A 58 0.87 0.80 4.76
CA ARG A 58 1.16 -0.18 5.82
C ARG A 58 -0.12 -0.69 6.43
N ALA A 59 -0.14 -1.99 6.75
CA ALA A 59 -1.17 -2.59 7.58
C ALA A 59 -0.70 -2.63 9.05
N ARG A 60 -1.62 -2.41 9.99
CA ARG A 60 -1.34 -2.36 11.43
C ARG A 60 -0.77 -3.68 11.95
N ALA A 61 -1.29 -4.81 11.46
CA ALA A 61 -0.81 -6.14 11.83
C ALA A 61 0.54 -6.51 11.18
N GLY A 62 1.11 -5.68 10.30
CA GLY A 62 2.38 -5.96 9.62
C GLY A 62 2.34 -7.04 8.55
N THR A 63 1.15 -7.59 8.26
CA THR A 63 0.92 -8.72 7.34
C THR A 63 0.90 -8.33 5.86
N PHE A 64 0.88 -7.04 5.54
CA PHE A 64 0.89 -6.59 4.15
C PHE A 64 2.25 -6.83 3.49
N LEU A 65 2.22 -7.52 2.34
CA LEU A 65 3.37 -7.86 1.51
C LEU A 65 3.10 -7.36 0.09
N PRO A 66 3.52 -6.12 -0.25
CA PRO A 66 3.26 -5.55 -1.56
C PRO A 66 3.97 -6.33 -2.67
N THR A 67 3.25 -6.61 -3.76
CA THR A 67 3.78 -7.39 -4.89
C THR A 67 4.43 -6.50 -5.94
N MET A 68 3.86 -5.33 -6.22
CA MET A 68 4.39 -4.37 -7.19
C MET A 68 5.75 -3.81 -6.76
N VAL A 69 5.94 -3.58 -5.46
CA VAL A 69 7.19 -3.07 -4.88
C VAL A 69 7.57 -3.93 -3.68
N PRO A 70 8.26 -5.05 -3.88
CA PRO A 70 8.56 -5.99 -2.81
C PRO A 70 9.37 -5.36 -1.66
N LYS A 71 9.22 -5.93 -0.46
CA LYS A 71 10.01 -5.52 0.70
C LYS A 71 11.49 -5.76 0.42
N GLY A 72 12.34 -4.80 0.77
CA GLY A 72 13.79 -4.89 0.60
C GLY A 72 14.31 -4.57 -0.81
N SER A 73 13.46 -4.53 -1.85
CA SER A 73 13.84 -3.99 -3.15
C SER A 73 14.20 -2.51 -3.00
N ARG A 74 15.19 -2.02 -3.72
CA ARG A 74 15.60 -0.61 -3.75
C ARG A 74 16.11 -0.34 -5.14
#